data_AF-A0A1G2H119-F1
#
_entry.id   AF-A0A1G2H119-F1
#
_cell.length_a   1.000
_cell.length_b   1.000
_cell.length_c   1.000
_cell.angle_alpha   90.00
_cell.angle_beta   90.00
_cell.angle_gamma   90.00
#
_symmetry.space_group_name_H-M   'P 1'
#
loop_
_entity.id
_entity.type
_entity.pdbx_description
1 polymer ?
#
loop_
_entity_poly.entity_id
_entity_poly.type
_entity_poly.pdbx_seq_one_letter_code
_entity_poly.pdbx_strand_id
1 'polypeptide(L)'
;MTASAKTLEDIIKLLTEEILNPFITLLFAVAFAVFIWGVIDMIVKSDSPDGREKGKRHMVWGLVGASIMLGVFAIINTITGIFK
;
A
#
# COMPACT_ATOMS: atom_id res chain seq x y z
N MET A 1 -11.48 24.83 32.86
CA MET A 1 -10.34 24.53 31.98
C MET A 1 -9.70 23.24 32.47
N THR A 2 -10.27 22.09 32.13
CA THR A 2 -9.70 20.80 32.53
C THR A 2 -8.70 20.39 31.46
N ALA A 3 -7.41 20.40 31.81
CA ALA A 3 -6.38 19.75 31.04
C ALA A 3 -6.75 18.26 30.95
N SER A 4 -7.35 17.84 29.83
CA SER A 4 -7.67 16.46 29.58
C SER A 4 -6.35 15.74 29.35
N ALA A 5 -5.86 15.02 30.36
CA ALA A 5 -4.77 14.08 30.17
C ALA A 5 -5.19 13.12 29.05
N LYS A 6 -4.42 13.07 27.95
CA LYS A 6 -4.69 12.11 26.85
C LYS A 6 -4.80 10.73 27.47
N THR A 7 -5.95 10.09 27.30
CA THR A 7 -6.15 8.72 27.76
C THR A 7 -5.33 7.78 26.87
N LEU A 8 -5.10 6.55 27.32
CA LEU A 8 -4.40 5.54 26.50
C LEU A 8 -5.11 5.33 25.15
N GLU A 9 -6.45 5.39 25.13
CA GLU A 9 -7.22 5.33 23.89
C GLU A 9 -6.95 6.51 22.95
N ASP A 10 -6.83 7.72 23.49
CA ASP A 10 -6.51 8.91 22.68
C ASP A 10 -5.13 8.81 22.04
N ILE A 11 -4.17 8.20 22.73
CA ILE A 11 -2.83 7.95 22.19
C ILE A 11 -2.88 6.90 21.07
N ILE A 12 -3.61 5.80 21.27
CA ILE A 12 -3.76 4.74 20.27
C ILE A 12 -4.46 5.26 19.02
N LYS A 13 -5.53 6.05 19.18
CA LYS A 13 -6.24 6.69 18.06
C LYS A 13 -5.34 7.65 17.30
N LEU A 14 -4.61 8.51 18.00
CA LEU A 14 -3.67 9.44 17.38
C LEU A 14 -2.62 8.68 16.54
N LEU A 15 -2.01 7.63 17.09
CA LEU A 15 -1.03 6.82 16.37
C LEU A 15 -1.63 6.14 15.14
N THR A 16 -2.85 5.63 15.26
CA THR A 16 -3.48 4.87 14.17
C THR A 16 -3.97 5.81 13.05
N GLU A 17 -4.69 6.87 13.40
CA GLU A 17 -5.30 7.76 12.42
C GLU A 17 -4.32 8.76 11.81
N GLU A 18 -3.40 9.32 12.61
CA GLU A 18 -2.50 10.37 12.13
C GLU A 18 -1.17 9.81 11.58
N ILE A 19 -0.79 8.59 11.96
CA ILE A 19 0.49 8.01 11.55
C ILE A 19 0.28 6.77 10.66
N LEU A 20 -0.34 5.71 11.19
CA LEU A 20 -0.44 4.44 10.47
C LEU A 20 -1.26 4.55 9.18
N ASN A 21 -2.45 5.14 9.24
CA ASN A 21 -3.33 5.25 8.07
C ASN A 21 -2.69 6.03 6.91
N PRO A 22 -2.13 7.25 7.12
CA PRO A 22 -1.42 7.98 6.06
C PRO A 22 -0.22 7.22 5.50
N PHE A 23 0.52 6.50 6.35
CA PHE A 23 1.68 5.73 5.93
C PHE A 23 1.28 4.55 5.04
N ILE A 24 0.19 3.84 5.40
CA ILE A 24 -0.38 2.77 4.58
C ILE A 24 -0.82 3.33 3.22
N THR A 25 -1.53 4.47 3.20
CA THR A 25 -1.95 5.12 1.95
C THR A 25 -0.75 5.54 1.09
N LEU A 26 0.31 6.06 1.70
CA LEU A 26 1.53 6.44 0.99
C LEU A 26 2.24 5.22 0.38
N LEU A 27 2.40 4.14 1.15
CA LEU A 27 2.99 2.90 0.64
C LEU A 27 2.17 2.30 -0.51
N PHE A 28 0.84 2.35 -0.42
CA PHE A 28 -0.03 1.96 -1.52
C PHE A 28 0.22 2.78 -2.78
N ALA A 29 0.26 4.11 -2.65
CA ALA A 29 0.48 5.01 -3.78
C ALA A 29 1.83 4.74 -4.46
N VAL A 30 2.89 4.52 -3.68
CA VAL A 30 4.22 4.17 -4.21
C VAL A 30 4.19 2.81 -4.92
N ALA A 31 3.59 1.79 -4.31
CA ALA A 31 3.46 0.47 -4.93
C ALA A 31 2.68 0.53 -6.26
N PHE A 32 1.59 1.30 -6.29
CA PHE A 32 0.77 1.51 -7.48
C PHE A 32 1.53 2.28 -8.57
N ALA A 33 2.29 3.31 -8.21
CA ALA A 33 3.15 4.04 -9.15
C ALA A 33 4.22 3.13 -9.78
N VAL A 34 4.88 2.28 -8.98
CA VAL A 34 5.86 1.30 -9.47
C VAL A 34 5.20 0.26 -10.40
N PHE A 35 3.98 -0.19 -10.07
CA PHE A 35 3.21 -1.07 -10.95
C PHE A 35 2.91 -0.42 -12.31
N ILE A 36 2.40 0.83 -12.30
CA ILE A 36 2.14 1.59 -13.55
C ILE A 36 3.43 1.76 -14.35
N TRP A 37 4.54 2.12 -13.69
CA TRP A 37 5.84 2.24 -14.36
C TRP A 37 6.27 0.93 -15.03
N GLY A 38 6.09 -0.21 -14.36
CA GLY A 38 6.38 -1.52 -14.93
C GLY A 38 5.53 -1.85 -16.17
N VAL A 39 4.23 -1.50 -16.14
CA VAL A 39 3.33 -1.69 -17.29
C VAL A 39 3.75 -0.80 -18.47
N ILE A 40 4.05 0.48 -18.22
CA ILE A 40 4.49 1.42 -19.26
C ILE A 40 5.83 0.95 -19.86
N ASP A 41 6.79 0.55 -19.03
CA ASP A 41 8.11 0.07 -19.48
C ASP A 41 8.00 -1.20 -20.34
N MET A 42 7.09 -2.11 -19.98
CA MET A 42 6.80 -3.32 -20.76
C MET A 42 6.21 -2.98 -22.15
N ILE A 43 5.32 -1.99 -22.22
CA ILE A 43 4.68 -1.57 -23.48
C ILE A 43 5.67 -0.81 -24.37
N VAL A 44 6.38 0.18 -23.82
CA VAL A 44 7.30 1.04 -24.60
C VAL A 44 8.50 0.25 -25.13
N LYS A 45 8.97 -0.76 -24.38
CA LYS A 45 10.13 -1.57 -24.76
C LYS A 45 9.74 -2.96 -25.26
N SER A 46 8.51 -3.14 -25.73
CA SER A 46 8.00 -4.43 -26.21
C SER A 46 8.82 -5.02 -27.38
N ASP A 47 9.47 -4.16 -28.15
CA ASP A 47 10.20 -4.51 -29.36
C ASP A 47 11.66 -4.94 -29.12
N SER A 48 12.18 -4.78 -27.89
CA SER A 48 13.50 -5.30 -27.51
C SER A 48 13.40 -6.48 -26.54
N PRO A 49 14.16 -7.57 -26.75
CA PRO A 49 14.16 -8.71 -25.84
C PRO A 49 14.48 -8.32 -24.38
N ASP A 50 15.45 -7.43 -24.19
CA ASP A 50 15.86 -6.90 -22.88
C ASP A 50 14.76 -6.05 -22.21
N GLY A 51 14.00 -5.32 -23.02
CA GLY A 51 12.86 -4.51 -22.57
C GLY A 51 11.74 -5.35 -22.01
N ARG A 52 11.39 -6.45 -22.69
CA ARG A 52 10.38 -7.41 -22.20
C ARG A 52 10.78 -8.05 -20.89
N GLU A 53 12.05 -8.42 -20.71
CA GLU A 53 12.50 -9.09 -19.49
C GLU A 53 12.50 -8.13 -18.28
N LYS A 54 12.97 -6.89 -18.48
CA LYS A 54 12.88 -5.84 -17.44
C LYS A 54 11.44 -5.46 -17.11
N GLY A 55 10.58 -5.28 -18.11
CA GLY A 55 9.16 -4.96 -17.93
C GLY A 55 8.42 -6.05 -17.15
N LYS A 56 8.67 -7.33 -17.48
CA LYS A 56 8.13 -8.48 -16.73
C LYS A 56 8.56 -8.43 -15.26
N ARG A 57 9.82 -8.15 -14.97
CA ARG A 57 10.32 -8.07 -13.59
C ARG A 57 9.63 -6.95 -12.81
N HIS A 58 9.46 -5.77 -13.40
CA HIS A 58 8.73 -4.67 -12.75
C HIS A 58 7.24 -4.98 -12.56
N MET A 59 6.60 -5.69 -13.51
CA MET A 59 5.21 -6.13 -13.36
C MET A 59 5.04 -7.11 -12.18
N VAL A 60 5.98 -8.05 -12.00
CA VAL A 60 5.98 -8.97 -10.86
C VAL A 60 6.12 -8.22 -9.54
N TRP A 61 7.01 -7.24 -9.45
CA TRP A 61 7.14 -6.40 -8.25
C TRP A 61 5.87 -5.60 -7.94
N GLY A 62 5.21 -5.07 -8.97
CA GLY A 62 3.93 -4.40 -8.80
C GLY A 62 2.80 -5.36 -8.39
N LEU A 63 2.78 -6.59 -8.90
CA LEU A 63 1.82 -7.63 -8.49
C LEU A 63 2.05 -8.06 -7.04
N VAL A 64 3.31 -8.24 -6.62
CA VAL A 64 3.66 -8.51 -5.21
C VAL A 64 3.19 -7.36 -4.32
N GLY A 65 3.39 -6.11 -4.74
CA GLY A 65 2.86 -4.92 -4.05
C GLY A 65 1.34 -4.96 -3.92
N ALA A 66 0.62 -5.30 -5.00
CA ALA A 66 -0.83 -5.43 -4.98
C ALA A 66 -1.31 -6.57 -4.05
N SER A 67 -0.62 -7.71 -4.03
CA SER A 67 -0.94 -8.83 -3.12
C SER A 67 -0.75 -8.45 -1.66
N ILE A 68 0.31 -7.68 -1.32
CA ILE A 68 0.52 -7.17 0.04
C ILE A 68 -0.63 -6.24 0.44
N MET A 69 -1.06 -5.35 -0.45
CA MET A 69 -2.14 -4.40 -0.18
C MET A 69 -3.50 -5.10 0.00
N LEU A 70 -3.76 -6.15 -0.78
CA LEU A 70 -4.89 -7.06 -0.55
C LEU A 70 -4.82 -7.72 0.82
N GLY A 71 -3.64 -8.17 1.25
CA GLY A 71 -3.42 -8.73 2.58
C GLY A 71 -3.69 -7.71 3.70
N VAL A 72 -3.18 -6.48 3.57
CA VAL A 72 -3.43 -5.39 4.53
C VAL A 72 -4.92 -5.06 4.59
N PHE A 73 -5.60 -4.94 3.45
CA PHE A 73 -7.05 -4.72 3.39
C PHE A 73 -7.84 -5.84 4.07
N ALA A 74 -7.46 -7.11 3.82
CA ALA A 74 -8.08 -8.26 4.47
C ALA A 74 -7.89 -8.25 5.99
N ILE A 75 -6.68 -7.92 6.48
CA ILE A 75 -6.36 -7.81 7.91
C ILE A 75 -7.17 -6.67 8.54
N ILE A 76 -7.16 -5.48 7.95
CA ILE A 76 -7.91 -4.33 8.44
C ILE A 76 -9.39 -4.69 8.54
N ASN A 77 -10.01 -5.22 7.49
CA ASN A 77 -11.43 -5.60 7.51
C ASN A 77 -11.74 -6.71 8.52
N THR A 78 -10.82 -7.65 8.72
CA THR A 78 -10.99 -8.70 9.74
C THR A 78 -11.00 -8.10 11.14
N ILE A 79 -10.13 -7.13 11.41
CA ILE A 79 -10.03 -6.44 12.70
C ILE A 79 -11.17 -5.43 12.90
N THR A 80 -11.58 -4.71 11.86
CA THR A 80 -12.60 -3.64 11.93
C THR A 80 -14.04 -4.14 11.78
N GLY A 81 -14.24 -5.43 11.53
CA GLY A 81 -15.55 -6.08 11.66
C GLY A 81 -16.17 -6.54 10.35
N ILE A 82 -15.63 -7.62 9.77
CA ILE A 82 -16.50 -8.64 9.15
C ILE A 82 -17.42 -9.29 10.22
N PHE A 83 -17.05 -9.20 11.50
CA PHE A 83 -17.91 -9.49 12.64
C PHE A 83 -18.48 -8.19 13.23
N LYS A 84 -19.59 -7.71 12.66
CA LYS A 84 -20.61 -6.98 13.42
C LYS A 84 -21.77 -7.93 13.69
#